data_AF-A0A8T8LJI0-F1
#
_entry.id   AF-A0A8T8LJI0-F1
#
_cell.length_a   1.000
_cell.length_b   1.000
_cell.length_c   1.000
_cell.angle_alpha   90.00
_cell.angle_beta   90.00
_cell.angle_gamma   90.00
#
_symmetry.space_group_name_H-M   'P 1'
#
loop_
_entity.id
_entity.type
_entity.pdbx_description
1 polymer ?
#
loop_
_entity_poly.entity_id
_entity_poly.type
_entity_poly.pdbx_seq_one_letter_code
_entity_poly.pdbx_strand_id
1 'polypeptide(L)'
;MSTEEMPDDISGPDADTPIAKLNAAYGTFEQDVKSADNAGEAMRLCLDAAEGFAEIEVEAGDAAGDQINSMARAYLNQLADTKSGVDRKSVRRVWSDKRDELEKERQISDGEAVIFPELVERTLRSVTKKVTTDRSSTEETEYVLKFDDSNGTQLTVTQSTLFEGRAMWKAYTAAQEGEYPDRIGNEEVEWDNWVGGVLEDVGEDVEEEPGARTAALQALKNHVMNSTAFGNRMDAVEHGGVFVNAEPPDNTEVVVPREAIASITNTHEITDRALQAEISARGLTGPSTAGDKVAVSTTVHGNWQTFWYLSGDAFEVNEDSYKQEAEDPLDRMGPAPGDEDDDDDGDKVVNESDNIGDDSNTDTDDGSDQSGASPDSNDGDGGDNDDDGDKVVSESDDVRDDSNTDTDDGSEEDRSPGKIGSYGGEDGGDA
;
A
#
# COMPACT_ATOMS: atom_id res chain seq x y z
N MET A 1 -69.95 57.20 1.62
CA MET A 1 -70.18 55.90 0.98
C MET A 1 -68.90 55.12 1.21
N SER A 2 -68.92 54.21 2.18
CA SER A 2 -67.80 53.34 2.49
C SER A 2 -67.77 52.23 1.44
N THR A 3 -66.69 52.12 0.71
CA THR A 3 -66.35 50.93 -0.06
C THR A 3 -65.61 49.99 0.88
N GLU A 4 -66.32 48.98 1.36
CA GLU A 4 -65.73 47.76 1.93
C GLU A 4 -64.83 47.13 0.87
N GLU A 5 -63.52 47.19 1.09
CA GLU A 5 -62.56 46.28 0.45
C GLU A 5 -62.74 44.91 1.10
N MET A 6 -63.27 43.96 0.33
CA MET A 6 -63.17 42.55 0.67
C MET A 6 -61.74 42.08 0.33
N PRO A 7 -61.04 41.37 1.23
CA PRO A 7 -59.78 40.74 0.89
C PRO A 7 -60.05 39.55 -0.05
N ASP A 8 -59.65 39.71 -1.31
CA ASP A 8 -59.42 38.60 -2.22
C ASP A 8 -58.16 37.84 -1.79
N ASP A 9 -58.15 36.54 -2.09
CA ASP A 9 -57.05 35.57 -1.99
C ASP A 9 -56.79 34.89 -0.63
N ILE A 10 -57.68 33.94 -0.30
CA ILE A 10 -57.24 32.73 0.41
C ILE A 10 -56.57 31.84 -0.65
N SER A 11 -55.26 31.96 -0.80
CA SER A 11 -54.45 30.94 -1.47
C SER A 11 -54.75 29.60 -0.80
N GLY A 12 -55.34 28.67 -1.54
CA GLY A 12 -55.38 27.27 -1.13
C GLY A 12 -53.95 26.76 -0.90
N PRO A 13 -53.75 25.77 -0.02
CA PRO A 13 -52.42 25.24 0.25
C PRO A 13 -51.79 24.75 -1.06
N ASP A 14 -50.55 25.19 -1.32
CA ASP A 14 -49.77 24.78 -2.49
C ASP A 14 -49.76 23.25 -2.60
N ALA A 15 -50.07 22.75 -3.80
CA ALA A 15 -50.17 21.32 -4.09
C ALA A 15 -48.83 20.57 -3.89
N ASP A 16 -47.73 21.31 -3.79
CA ASP A 16 -46.37 20.77 -3.60
C ASP A 16 -45.88 20.79 -2.15
N THR A 17 -46.72 21.18 -1.18
CA THR A 17 -46.32 21.10 0.24
C THR A 17 -46.14 19.63 0.67
N PRO A 18 -45.15 19.31 1.53
CA PRO A 18 -44.96 17.94 2.02
C PRO A 18 -46.20 17.35 2.71
N ILE A 19 -47.01 18.19 3.37
CA ILE A 19 -48.29 17.79 3.95
C ILE A 19 -49.31 17.39 2.86
N ALA A 20 -49.39 18.14 1.75
CA ALA A 20 -50.26 17.80 0.63
C ALA A 20 -49.82 16.49 -0.05
N LYS A 21 -48.51 16.31 -0.23
CA LYS A 21 -47.92 15.05 -0.74
C LYS A 21 -48.28 13.86 0.16
N LEU A 22 -48.12 14.00 1.48
CA LEU A 22 -48.46 12.95 2.44
C LEU A 22 -49.95 12.59 2.39
N ASN A 23 -50.83 13.60 2.33
CA ASN A 23 -52.28 13.39 2.25
C ASN A 23 -52.69 12.67 0.96
N ALA A 24 -52.09 13.05 -0.17
CA ALA A 24 -52.34 12.43 -1.47
C ALA A 24 -51.85 10.97 -1.50
N ALA A 25 -50.66 10.71 -0.94
CA ALA A 25 -50.11 9.37 -0.80
C ALA A 25 -51.01 8.49 0.09
N TYR A 26 -51.44 9.00 1.25
CA TYR A 26 -52.37 8.29 2.13
C TYR A 26 -53.69 7.94 1.44
N GLY A 27 -54.30 8.89 0.72
CA GLY A 27 -55.57 8.63 0.02
C GLY A 27 -55.46 7.50 -1.01
N THR A 28 -54.31 7.41 -1.70
CA THR A 28 -54.03 6.34 -2.67
C THR A 28 -53.88 5.00 -1.95
N PHE A 29 -52.98 4.91 -0.96
CA PHE A 29 -52.75 3.67 -0.23
C PHE A 29 -53.97 3.21 0.58
N GLU A 30 -54.78 4.12 1.11
CA GLU A 30 -56.01 3.76 1.80
C GLU A 30 -57.00 3.07 0.87
N GLN A 31 -57.15 3.57 -0.36
CA GLN A 31 -58.00 2.95 -1.36
C GLN A 31 -57.48 1.57 -1.78
N ASP A 32 -56.16 1.44 -1.97
CA ASP A 32 -55.53 0.19 -2.38
C ASP A 32 -55.61 -0.87 -1.29
N VAL A 33 -55.33 -0.51 -0.03
CA VAL A 33 -55.43 -1.42 1.13
C VAL A 33 -56.88 -1.87 1.36
N LYS A 34 -57.87 -0.99 1.16
CA LYS A 34 -59.30 -1.37 1.21
C LYS A 34 -59.66 -2.35 0.10
N SER A 35 -59.06 -2.20 -1.07
CA SER A 35 -59.33 -2.99 -2.26
C SER A 35 -58.54 -4.31 -2.31
N ALA A 36 -57.51 -4.47 -1.48
CA ALA A 36 -56.67 -5.66 -1.43
C ALA A 36 -57.49 -6.94 -1.21
N ASP A 37 -57.13 -8.02 -1.91
CA ASP A 37 -57.91 -9.26 -1.89
C ASP A 37 -57.72 -10.03 -0.57
N ASN A 38 -56.54 -9.92 0.04
CA ASN A 38 -56.18 -10.65 1.25
C ASN A 38 -55.27 -9.83 2.19
N ALA A 39 -55.05 -10.37 3.39
CA ALA A 39 -54.25 -9.69 4.42
C ALA A 39 -52.75 -9.56 4.06
N GLY A 40 -52.20 -10.48 3.27
CA GLY A 40 -50.80 -10.42 2.82
C GLY A 40 -50.57 -9.28 1.83
N GLU A 41 -51.49 -9.10 0.88
CA GLU A 41 -51.46 -7.98 -0.06
C GLU A 41 -51.66 -6.64 0.66
N ALA A 42 -52.62 -6.56 1.58
CA ALA A 42 -52.82 -5.39 2.42
C ALA A 42 -51.56 -5.04 3.24
N MET A 43 -50.87 -6.05 3.79
CA MET A 43 -49.61 -5.85 4.51
C MET A 43 -48.53 -5.28 3.59
N ARG A 44 -48.35 -5.82 2.39
CA ARG A 44 -47.37 -5.32 1.43
C ARG A 44 -47.62 -3.85 1.07
N LEU A 45 -48.87 -3.49 0.77
CA LEU A 45 -49.26 -2.10 0.49
C LEU A 45 -49.02 -1.16 1.68
N CYS A 46 -49.23 -1.63 2.91
CA CYS A 46 -48.88 -0.87 4.11
C CYS A 46 -47.37 -0.69 4.29
N LEU A 47 -46.55 -1.65 3.87
CA LEU A 47 -45.08 -1.51 3.86
C LEU A 47 -44.61 -0.54 2.77
N ASP A 48 -45.16 -0.64 1.56
CA ASP A 48 -44.90 0.33 0.49
C ASP A 48 -45.30 1.75 0.93
N ALA A 49 -46.43 1.89 1.64
CA ALA A 49 -46.85 3.17 2.23
C ALA A 49 -45.89 3.67 3.32
N ALA A 50 -45.33 2.77 4.14
CA ALA A 50 -44.35 3.11 5.16
C ALA A 50 -43.06 3.69 4.54
N GLU A 51 -42.58 3.10 3.44
CA GLU A 51 -41.42 3.61 2.71
C GLU A 51 -41.72 4.98 2.08
N GLY A 52 -42.83 5.12 1.35
CA GLY A 52 -43.20 6.39 0.72
C GLY A 52 -43.46 7.52 1.72
N PHE A 53 -43.97 7.22 2.93
CA PHE A 53 -44.13 8.24 3.97
C PHE A 53 -42.80 8.64 4.59
N ALA A 54 -41.83 7.72 4.72
CA ALA A 54 -40.48 8.04 5.18
C ALA A 54 -39.79 9.01 4.20
N GLU A 55 -39.91 8.78 2.89
CA GLU A 55 -39.35 9.66 1.86
C GLU A 55 -39.91 11.10 1.95
N ILE A 56 -41.23 11.23 2.08
CA ILE A 56 -41.89 12.54 2.20
C ILE A 56 -41.47 13.26 3.49
N GLU A 57 -41.30 12.53 4.59
CA GLU A 57 -40.85 13.10 5.87
C GLU A 57 -39.43 13.63 5.79
N VAL A 58 -38.49 12.88 5.21
CA VAL A 58 -37.09 13.31 5.07
C VAL A 58 -36.96 14.46 4.07
N GLU A 59 -37.74 14.48 2.98
CA GLU A 59 -37.79 15.60 2.02
C GLU A 59 -38.26 16.90 2.69
N ALA A 60 -39.15 16.82 3.66
CA ALA A 60 -39.70 18.00 4.33
C ALA A 60 -38.69 18.71 5.26
N GLY A 61 -37.70 17.97 5.79
CA GLY A 61 -36.73 18.46 6.76
C GLY A 61 -37.33 19.05 8.04
N ASP A 62 -36.50 19.75 8.82
CA ASP A 62 -36.82 20.22 10.17
C ASP A 62 -38.02 21.18 10.25
N ALA A 63 -38.32 21.91 9.17
CA ALA A 63 -39.36 22.94 9.17
C ALA A 63 -40.78 22.38 9.34
N ALA A 64 -41.02 21.12 8.93
CA ALA A 64 -42.32 20.46 9.04
C ALA A 64 -42.25 19.01 9.58
N GLY A 65 -41.05 18.53 9.92
CA GLY A 65 -40.78 17.14 10.33
C GLY A 65 -41.68 16.63 11.46
N ASP A 66 -41.82 17.38 12.57
CA ASP A 66 -42.63 16.94 13.72
C ASP A 66 -44.11 16.74 13.37
N GLN A 67 -44.68 17.67 12.59
CA GLN A 67 -46.07 17.58 12.19
C GLN A 67 -46.27 16.40 11.22
N ILE A 68 -45.39 16.25 10.25
CA ILE A 68 -45.44 15.19 9.24
C ILE A 68 -45.23 13.82 9.90
N ASN A 69 -44.29 13.69 10.82
CA ASN A 69 -44.05 12.47 11.60
C ASN A 69 -45.33 12.03 12.33
N SER A 70 -45.98 12.96 13.01
CA SER A 70 -47.21 12.68 13.75
C SER A 70 -48.36 12.23 12.82
N MET A 71 -48.47 12.84 11.63
CA MET A 71 -49.47 12.51 10.62
C MET A 71 -49.18 11.16 9.95
N ALA A 72 -47.96 10.94 9.49
CA ALA A 72 -47.51 9.67 8.89
C ALA A 72 -47.76 8.51 9.84
N ARG A 73 -47.40 8.66 11.12
CA ARG A 73 -47.66 7.66 12.15
C ARG A 73 -49.15 7.38 12.34
N ALA A 74 -49.99 8.40 12.31
CA ALA A 74 -51.44 8.24 12.43
C ALA A 74 -52.02 7.51 11.20
N TYR A 75 -51.59 7.90 10.01
CA TYR A 75 -52.00 7.28 8.74
C TYR A 75 -51.59 5.82 8.63
N LEU A 76 -50.36 5.45 8.99
CA LEU A 76 -49.94 4.05 9.01
C LEU A 76 -50.78 3.19 9.96
N ASN A 77 -51.23 3.75 11.10
CA ASN A 77 -52.13 3.02 12.00
C ASN A 77 -53.51 2.82 11.37
N GLN A 78 -54.02 3.83 10.67
CA GLN A 78 -55.31 3.74 9.99
C GLN A 78 -55.26 2.73 8.83
N LEU A 79 -54.18 2.72 8.05
CA LEU A 79 -53.96 1.71 7.00
C LEU A 79 -53.92 0.30 7.60
N ALA A 80 -53.15 0.09 8.66
CA ALA A 80 -53.06 -1.21 9.32
C ALA A 80 -54.38 -1.65 9.98
N ASP A 81 -55.24 -0.71 10.38
CA ASP A 81 -56.57 -1.01 10.96
C ASP A 81 -57.64 -1.33 9.93
N THR A 82 -57.38 -1.05 8.66
CA THR A 82 -58.35 -1.24 7.58
C THR A 82 -58.64 -2.72 7.33
N LYS A 83 -57.67 -3.63 7.54
CA LYS A 83 -57.84 -5.08 7.38
C LYS A 83 -57.25 -5.85 8.56
N SER A 84 -58.01 -6.82 9.07
CA SER A 84 -57.55 -7.76 10.08
C SER A 84 -56.41 -8.63 9.53
N GLY A 85 -55.24 -8.59 10.17
CA GLY A 85 -54.06 -9.39 9.80
C GLY A 85 -52.82 -8.56 9.44
N VAL A 86 -52.94 -7.23 9.34
CA VAL A 86 -51.80 -6.33 9.20
C VAL A 86 -51.23 -6.00 10.59
N ASP A 87 -49.93 -6.21 10.79
CA ASP A 87 -49.28 -5.90 12.06
C ASP A 87 -48.76 -4.45 12.08
N ARG A 88 -49.39 -3.61 12.91
CA ARG A 88 -48.99 -2.21 13.11
C ARG A 88 -47.53 -2.08 13.52
N LYS A 89 -47.01 -3.02 14.32
CA LYS A 89 -45.65 -2.94 14.84
C LYS A 89 -44.62 -3.09 13.71
N SER A 90 -44.85 -4.06 12.83
CA SER A 90 -44.00 -4.31 11.66
C SER A 90 -44.01 -3.12 10.68
N VAL A 91 -45.18 -2.56 10.37
CA VAL A 91 -45.29 -1.38 9.48
C VAL A 91 -44.55 -0.17 10.04
N ARG A 92 -44.73 0.13 11.34
CA ARG A 92 -44.02 1.24 11.99
C ARG A 92 -42.51 1.03 12.06
N ARG A 93 -42.08 -0.22 12.26
CA ARG A 93 -40.65 -0.54 12.27
C ARG A 93 -40.03 -0.24 10.91
N VAL A 94 -40.63 -0.74 9.82
CA VAL A 94 -40.12 -0.46 8.46
C VAL A 94 -40.11 1.03 8.14
N TRP A 95 -41.15 1.78 8.52
CA TRP A 95 -41.15 3.25 8.37
C TRP A 95 -40.02 3.92 9.14
N SER A 96 -39.81 3.55 10.42
CA SER A 96 -38.72 4.10 11.23
C SER A 96 -37.36 3.75 10.66
N ASP A 97 -37.14 2.47 10.33
CA ASP A 97 -35.88 1.98 9.76
C ASP A 97 -35.56 2.72 8.45
N LYS A 98 -36.56 2.89 7.57
CA LYS A 98 -36.38 3.58 6.29
C LYS A 98 -36.15 5.08 6.44
N ARG A 99 -36.85 5.73 7.37
CA ARG A 99 -36.63 7.15 7.67
C ARG A 99 -35.23 7.37 8.21
N ASP A 100 -34.79 6.56 9.18
CA ASP A 100 -33.46 6.66 9.77
C ASP A 100 -32.37 6.38 8.71
N GLU A 101 -32.61 5.45 7.76
CA GLU A 101 -31.73 5.21 6.61
C GLU A 101 -31.56 6.46 5.73
N LEU A 102 -32.68 7.07 5.32
CA LEU A 102 -32.76 8.23 4.43
C LEU A 102 -32.24 9.52 5.07
N GLU A 103 -32.53 9.73 6.37
CA GLU A 103 -32.05 10.89 7.12
C GLU A 103 -30.52 10.84 7.22
N LYS A 104 -29.95 9.67 7.48
CA LYS A 104 -28.49 9.48 7.45
C LYS A 104 -27.88 9.67 6.05
N GLU A 105 -28.53 9.20 4.98
CA GLU A 105 -28.08 9.46 3.60
C GLU A 105 -28.05 10.96 3.29
N ARG A 106 -29.09 11.67 3.74
CA ARG A 106 -29.15 13.13 3.63
C ARG A 106 -28.05 13.81 4.45
N GLN A 107 -27.80 13.37 5.69
CA GLN A 107 -26.70 13.90 6.51
C GLN A 107 -25.34 13.74 5.82
N ILE A 108 -25.08 12.57 5.20
CA ILE A 108 -23.87 12.32 4.40
C ILE A 108 -23.81 13.29 3.20
N SER A 109 -24.93 13.47 2.48
CA SER A 109 -25.00 14.37 1.32
C SER A 109 -24.87 15.86 1.71
N ASP A 110 -25.41 16.25 2.86
CA ASP A 110 -25.39 17.62 3.36
C ASP A 110 -24.05 17.93 4.08
N GLY A 111 -23.19 16.93 4.29
CA GLY A 111 -21.87 17.07 4.90
C GLY A 111 -21.91 17.26 6.42
N GLU A 112 -23.01 16.86 7.07
CA GLU A 112 -23.17 16.93 8.52
C GLU A 112 -22.26 15.89 9.22
N ALA A 113 -21.91 16.13 10.49
CA ALA A 113 -21.03 15.24 11.25
C ALA A 113 -21.65 13.83 11.43
N VAL A 114 -21.16 12.86 10.65
CA VAL A 114 -21.50 11.43 10.78
C VAL A 114 -20.36 10.68 11.50
N ILE A 115 -20.70 9.59 12.18
CA ILE A 115 -19.70 8.69 12.80
C ILE A 115 -18.81 8.09 11.71
N PHE A 116 -17.49 8.25 11.83
CA PHE A 116 -16.55 7.92 10.76
C PHE A 116 -16.63 6.48 10.20
N PRO A 117 -16.69 5.42 11.02
CA PRO A 117 -16.93 4.06 10.52
C PRO A 117 -18.18 3.93 9.64
N GLU A 118 -19.32 4.49 10.08
CA GLU A 118 -20.58 4.42 9.31
C GLU A 118 -20.46 5.18 7.99
N LEU A 119 -19.73 6.30 8.00
CA LEU A 119 -19.45 7.05 6.78
C LEU A 119 -18.68 6.16 5.79
N VAL A 120 -17.58 5.55 6.22
CA VAL A 120 -16.74 4.72 5.35
C VAL A 120 -17.53 3.53 4.79
N GLU A 121 -18.31 2.82 5.60
CA GLU A 121 -19.12 1.68 5.14
C GLU A 121 -20.13 2.07 4.05
N ARG A 122 -20.73 3.26 4.15
CA ARG A 122 -21.81 3.68 3.24
C ARG A 122 -21.31 4.41 2.00
N THR A 123 -20.19 5.13 2.11
CA THR A 123 -19.67 5.97 1.03
C THR A 123 -18.48 5.36 0.29
N LEU A 124 -17.73 4.41 0.86
CA LEU A 124 -16.63 3.79 0.13
C LEU A 124 -17.17 2.98 -1.05
N ARG A 125 -16.77 3.34 -2.28
CA ARG A 125 -17.26 2.69 -3.52
C ARG A 125 -16.20 1.89 -4.24
N SER A 126 -14.94 2.28 -4.10
CA SER A 126 -13.85 1.66 -4.84
C SER A 126 -12.57 1.75 -4.06
N VAL A 127 -11.85 0.62 -4.05
CA VAL A 127 -10.54 0.45 -3.45
C VAL A 127 -9.60 -0.06 -4.53
N THR A 128 -8.55 0.70 -4.79
CA THR A 128 -7.45 0.25 -5.65
C THR A 128 -6.22 0.01 -4.79
N LYS A 129 -5.76 -1.24 -4.76
CA LYS A 129 -4.56 -1.67 -4.05
C LYS A 129 -3.37 -1.59 -5.00
N LYS A 130 -2.43 -0.71 -4.71
CA LYS A 130 -1.18 -0.57 -5.43
C LYS A 130 -0.10 -1.41 -4.78
N VAL A 131 0.31 -2.46 -5.47
CA VAL A 131 1.37 -3.36 -5.03
C VAL A 131 2.58 -3.16 -5.94
N THR A 132 3.74 -2.87 -5.36
CA THR A 132 4.98 -2.83 -6.14
C THR A 132 5.45 -4.26 -6.39
N THR A 133 5.94 -4.55 -7.58
CA THR A 133 6.45 -5.90 -7.92
C THR A 133 7.80 -6.24 -7.27
N ASP A 134 8.34 -5.35 -6.45
CA ASP A 134 9.64 -5.49 -5.80
C ASP A 134 9.56 -6.52 -4.66
N ARG A 135 10.14 -7.70 -4.86
CA ARG A 135 10.05 -8.82 -3.90
C ARG A 135 10.74 -8.56 -2.57
N SER A 136 11.73 -7.68 -2.57
CA SER A 136 12.53 -7.33 -1.39
C SER A 136 12.18 -5.96 -0.80
N SER A 137 11.12 -5.30 -1.31
CA SER A 137 10.78 -3.95 -0.87
C SER A 137 10.26 -3.94 0.57
N THR A 138 10.63 -2.88 1.28
CA THR A 138 10.00 -2.48 2.55
C THR A 138 8.95 -1.40 2.32
N GLU A 139 8.72 -1.02 1.05
CA GLU A 139 7.66 -0.08 0.69
C GLU A 139 6.32 -0.70 1.05
N GLU A 140 5.54 0.11 1.74
CA GLU A 140 4.25 -0.30 2.22
C GLU A 140 3.24 -0.27 1.09
N THR A 141 2.36 -1.28 1.03
CA THR A 141 1.26 -1.31 0.06
C THR A 141 0.44 -0.03 0.16
N GLU A 142 0.19 0.64 -0.95
CA GLU A 142 -0.65 1.82 -1.00
C GLU A 142 -2.07 1.45 -1.42
N TYR A 143 -3.06 2.16 -0.86
CA TYR A 143 -4.46 2.02 -1.16
C TYR A 143 -4.99 3.37 -1.62
N VAL A 144 -5.66 3.37 -2.78
CA VAL A 144 -6.42 4.50 -3.28
C VAL A 144 -7.89 4.22 -3.03
N LEU A 145 -8.49 5.04 -2.17
CA LEU A 145 -9.87 4.93 -1.71
C LEU A 145 -10.71 6.02 -2.37
N LYS A 146 -11.88 5.65 -2.89
CA LYS A 146 -12.84 6.59 -3.46
C LYS A 146 -14.15 6.54 -2.71
N PHE A 147 -14.53 7.68 -2.15
CA PHE A 147 -15.76 7.87 -1.41
C PHE A 147 -16.79 8.61 -2.27
N ASP A 148 -18.02 8.13 -2.22
CA ASP A 148 -19.23 8.75 -2.76
C ASP A 148 -19.89 9.57 -1.65
N ASP A 149 -19.11 10.53 -1.15
CA ASP A 149 -19.57 11.57 -0.23
C ASP A 149 -19.84 12.86 -1.01
N SER A 150 -20.34 13.89 -0.32
CA SER A 150 -20.67 15.19 -0.92
C SER A 150 -19.47 15.88 -1.60
N ASN A 151 -18.24 15.49 -1.25
CA ASN A 151 -16.99 16.07 -1.75
C ASN A 151 -16.32 15.21 -2.83
N GLY A 152 -16.82 14.01 -3.10
CA GLY A 152 -16.18 13.03 -3.99
C GLY A 152 -14.76 12.67 -3.53
N THR A 153 -14.57 12.47 -2.23
CA THR A 153 -13.22 12.34 -1.64
C THR A 153 -12.45 11.18 -2.25
N GLN A 154 -11.23 11.48 -2.70
CA GLN A 154 -10.26 10.49 -3.11
C GLN A 154 -9.03 10.58 -2.21
N LEU A 155 -8.70 9.47 -1.57
CA LEU A 155 -7.61 9.40 -0.61
C LEU A 155 -6.59 8.35 -1.02
N THR A 156 -5.30 8.67 -0.93
CA THR A 156 -4.22 7.69 -1.07
C THR A 156 -3.54 7.52 0.29
N VAL A 157 -3.52 6.30 0.82
CA VAL A 157 -2.97 5.96 2.15
C VAL A 157 -2.14 4.70 2.07
N THR A 158 -1.18 4.56 2.97
CA THR A 158 -0.44 3.31 3.13
C THR A 158 -1.27 2.29 3.93
N GLN A 159 -0.89 1.01 3.86
CA GLN A 159 -1.52 -0.07 4.61
C GLN A 159 -1.61 0.23 6.11
N SER A 160 -0.51 0.63 6.76
CA SER A 160 -0.50 1.00 8.18
C SER A 160 -1.47 2.13 8.50
N THR A 161 -1.56 3.12 7.62
CA THR A 161 -2.50 4.24 7.78
C THR A 161 -3.95 3.75 7.66
N LEU A 162 -4.24 2.87 6.69
CA LEU A 162 -5.58 2.31 6.46
C LEU A 162 -6.05 1.46 7.65
N PHE A 163 -5.18 0.61 8.19
CA PHE A 163 -5.49 -0.29 9.30
C PHE A 163 -5.33 0.35 10.69
N GLU A 164 -4.89 1.61 10.75
CA GLU A 164 -4.92 2.43 11.96
C GLU A 164 -6.03 3.49 11.87
N GLY A 165 -7.19 3.22 12.49
CA GLY A 165 -8.38 4.08 12.35
C GLY A 165 -8.17 5.54 12.75
N ARG A 166 -7.24 5.83 13.67
CA ARG A 166 -6.88 7.22 14.00
C ARG A 166 -6.11 7.90 12.87
N ALA A 167 -5.19 7.18 12.23
CA ALA A 167 -4.41 7.70 11.12
C ALA A 167 -5.30 7.87 9.88
N MET A 168 -6.17 6.89 9.61
CA MET A 168 -7.13 6.95 8.51
C MET A 168 -8.12 8.11 8.66
N TRP A 169 -8.70 8.32 9.85
CA TRP A 169 -9.59 9.48 10.10
C TRP A 169 -8.86 10.81 9.87
N LYS A 170 -7.62 10.94 10.33
CA LYS A 170 -6.81 12.15 10.09
C LYS A 170 -6.52 12.36 8.60
N ALA A 171 -6.21 11.28 7.87
CA ALA A 171 -5.94 11.35 6.44
C ALA A 171 -7.19 11.76 5.66
N TYR A 172 -8.35 11.17 5.98
CA TYR A 172 -9.63 11.52 5.39
C TYR A 172 -10.03 12.98 5.67
N THR A 173 -9.96 13.42 6.93
CA THR A 173 -10.28 14.80 7.30
C THR A 173 -9.31 15.82 6.69
N ALA A 174 -8.03 15.47 6.54
CA ALA A 174 -7.05 16.34 5.85
C ALA A 174 -7.31 16.45 4.33
N ALA A 175 -7.98 15.47 3.72
CA ALA A 175 -8.32 15.47 2.31
C ALA A 175 -9.60 16.28 2.00
N GLN A 176 -10.32 16.75 3.02
CA GLN A 176 -11.57 17.49 2.87
C GLN A 176 -11.46 18.93 3.37
N GLU A 177 -12.23 19.83 2.73
CA GLU A 177 -12.55 21.16 3.27
C GLU A 177 -14.02 21.12 3.72
N GLY A 178 -14.31 21.19 5.03
CA GLY A 178 -15.70 21.14 5.51
C GLY A 178 -15.86 20.80 7.00
N GLU A 179 -17.10 20.52 7.40
CA GLU A 179 -17.40 19.95 8.72
C GLU A 179 -16.88 18.51 8.79
N TYR A 180 -16.24 18.18 9.90
CA TYR A 180 -15.53 16.92 10.05
C TYR A 180 -16.45 15.86 10.66
N PRO A 181 -16.45 14.62 10.13
CA PRO A 181 -17.18 13.53 10.76
C PRO A 181 -16.69 13.32 12.19
N ASP A 182 -17.65 13.11 13.08
CA ASP A 182 -17.34 12.83 14.47
C ASP A 182 -16.56 11.53 14.58
N ARG A 183 -15.49 11.60 15.36
CA ARG A 183 -14.70 10.42 15.72
C ARG A 183 -15.39 9.57 16.79
N ILE A 184 -16.46 10.07 17.40
CA ILE A 184 -17.13 9.43 18.53
C ILE A 184 -17.80 8.15 18.03
N GLY A 185 -17.44 7.03 18.67
CA GLY A 185 -17.96 5.72 18.34
C GLY A 185 -16.88 4.73 17.93
N ASN A 186 -15.80 4.61 18.72
CA ASN A 186 -15.16 3.33 19.08
C ASN A 186 -13.83 3.56 19.82
N GLU A 187 -13.84 3.42 21.14
CA GLU A 187 -12.62 3.08 21.89
C GLU A 187 -12.25 1.60 21.71
N GLU A 188 -13.07 0.76 21.05
CA GLU A 188 -12.82 -0.70 21.04
C GLU A 188 -13.48 -1.51 19.90
N VAL A 189 -13.76 -0.92 18.72
CA VAL A 189 -13.90 -1.79 17.53
C VAL A 189 -12.51 -2.12 17.06
N GLU A 190 -12.27 -3.41 16.85
CA GLU A 190 -11.10 -3.93 16.13
C GLU A 190 -11.15 -3.37 14.71
N TRP A 191 -10.71 -2.12 14.56
CA TRP A 191 -10.76 -1.35 13.33
C TRP A 191 -10.15 -2.13 12.18
N ASP A 192 -9.05 -2.84 12.46
CA ASP A 192 -8.35 -3.70 11.51
C ASP A 192 -9.27 -4.79 10.92
N ASN A 193 -9.96 -5.54 11.78
CA ASN A 193 -10.90 -6.58 11.36
C ASN A 193 -12.12 -5.99 10.65
N TRP A 194 -12.64 -4.86 11.14
CA TRP A 194 -13.80 -4.20 10.55
C TRP A 194 -13.48 -3.64 9.16
N VAL A 195 -12.37 -2.91 9.00
CA VAL A 195 -11.98 -2.35 7.70
C VAL A 195 -11.66 -3.46 6.73
N GLY A 196 -11.04 -4.56 7.18
CA GLY A 196 -10.85 -5.76 6.37
C GLY A 196 -12.16 -6.32 5.79
N GLY A 197 -13.23 -6.37 6.60
CA GLY A 197 -14.57 -6.76 6.14
C GLY A 197 -15.15 -5.79 5.11
N VAL A 198 -15.02 -4.48 5.35
CA VAL A 198 -15.48 -3.45 4.39
C VAL A 198 -14.74 -3.57 3.05
N LEU A 199 -13.43 -3.82 3.07
CA LEU A 199 -12.64 -4.02 1.85
C LEU A 199 -13.06 -5.27 1.08
N GLU A 200 -13.40 -6.36 1.78
CA GLU A 200 -13.90 -7.59 1.17
C GLU A 200 -15.27 -7.37 0.51
N ASP A 201 -16.16 -6.62 1.16
CA ASP A 201 -17.50 -6.32 0.65
C ASP A 201 -17.48 -5.38 -0.57
N VAL A 202 -16.61 -4.37 -0.58
CA VAL A 202 -16.46 -3.42 -1.70
C VAL A 202 -15.68 -4.04 -2.85
N GLY A 203 -14.71 -4.91 -2.56
CA GLY A 203 -13.78 -5.50 -3.52
C GLY A 203 -12.54 -4.64 -3.76
N GLU A 204 -11.39 -5.30 -3.96
CA GLU A 204 -10.10 -4.66 -4.23
C GLU A 204 -9.70 -4.84 -5.71
N ASP A 205 -9.49 -3.74 -6.42
CA ASP A 205 -8.80 -3.76 -7.70
C ASP A 205 -7.28 -3.71 -7.45
N VAL A 206 -6.55 -4.74 -7.87
CA VAL A 206 -5.10 -4.81 -7.68
C VAL A 206 -4.38 -4.24 -8.90
N GLU A 207 -3.66 -3.14 -8.71
CA GLU A 207 -2.74 -2.57 -9.69
C GLU A 207 -1.31 -2.93 -9.30
N GLU A 208 -0.67 -3.77 -10.13
CA GLU A 208 0.75 -4.09 -9.99
C GLU A 208 1.58 -3.06 -10.76
N GLU A 209 2.37 -2.27 -10.04
CA GLU A 209 3.32 -1.33 -10.66
C GLU A 209 4.75 -1.88 -10.55
N PRO A 210 5.54 -1.83 -11.64
CA PRO A 210 6.94 -2.24 -11.58
C PRO A 210 7.72 -1.27 -10.69
N GLY A 211 8.11 -1.75 -9.50
CA GLY A 211 8.93 -0.97 -8.57
C GLY A 211 10.33 -0.69 -9.11
N ALA A 212 11.04 0.24 -8.46
CA ALA A 212 12.36 0.68 -8.92
C ALA A 212 13.38 -0.47 -8.97
N ARG A 213 13.29 -1.45 -8.06
CA ARG A 213 14.20 -2.62 -8.06
C ARG A 213 13.87 -3.59 -9.19
N THR A 214 12.59 -3.79 -9.48
CA THR A 214 12.14 -4.60 -10.62
C THR A 214 12.56 -3.96 -11.94
N ALA A 215 12.38 -2.64 -12.08
CA ALA A 215 12.82 -1.90 -13.27
C ALA A 215 14.34 -2.00 -13.47
N ALA A 216 15.13 -1.84 -12.40
CA ALA A 216 16.58 -2.01 -12.44
C ALA A 216 16.99 -3.45 -12.79
N LEU A 217 16.28 -4.46 -12.29
CA LEU A 217 16.51 -5.86 -12.65
C LEU A 217 16.24 -6.11 -14.13
N GLN A 218 15.16 -5.55 -14.68
CA GLN A 218 14.85 -5.64 -16.11
C GLN A 218 15.92 -4.92 -16.95
N ALA A 219 16.39 -3.74 -16.52
CA ALA A 219 17.49 -3.04 -17.16
C ALA A 219 18.78 -3.87 -17.13
N LEU A 220 19.07 -4.59 -16.03
CA LEU A 220 20.20 -5.51 -15.96
C LEU A 220 20.07 -6.69 -16.94
N LYS A 221 18.89 -7.30 -17.05
CA LYS A 221 18.63 -8.34 -18.05
C LYS A 221 18.85 -7.83 -19.47
N ASN A 222 18.31 -6.65 -19.77
CA ASN A 222 18.50 -6.02 -21.07
C ASN A 222 19.96 -5.68 -21.34
N HIS A 223 20.71 -5.24 -20.33
CA HIS A 223 22.14 -4.99 -20.46
C HIS A 223 22.90 -6.28 -20.80
N VAL A 224 22.64 -7.39 -20.10
CA VAL A 224 23.26 -8.69 -20.38
C VAL A 224 22.93 -9.17 -21.80
N MET A 225 21.66 -9.13 -22.19
CA MET A 225 21.21 -9.59 -23.50
C MET A 225 21.83 -8.81 -24.67
N ASN A 226 22.06 -7.50 -24.50
CA ASN A 226 22.59 -6.64 -25.54
C ASN A 226 24.12 -6.47 -25.50
N SER A 227 24.78 -7.01 -24.47
CA SER A 227 26.24 -6.92 -24.34
C SER A 227 26.95 -7.99 -25.16
N THR A 228 28.20 -7.71 -25.53
CA THR A 228 29.11 -8.73 -26.07
C THR A 228 29.53 -9.65 -24.93
N ALA A 229 29.41 -10.95 -25.12
CA ALA A 229 29.81 -11.93 -24.12
C ALA A 229 31.18 -12.51 -24.44
N PHE A 230 32.02 -12.61 -23.42
CA PHE A 230 33.39 -13.07 -23.54
C PHE A 230 33.63 -14.35 -22.75
N GLY A 231 34.45 -15.24 -23.31
CA GLY A 231 34.96 -16.42 -22.61
C GLY A 231 36.04 -16.10 -21.57
N ASN A 232 36.50 -14.84 -21.50
CA ASN A 232 37.51 -14.37 -20.56
C ASN A 232 37.02 -13.12 -19.80
N ARG A 233 37.30 -13.07 -18.49
CA ARG A 233 36.96 -11.94 -17.60
C ARG A 233 37.74 -10.68 -17.94
N MET A 234 38.95 -10.83 -18.49
CA MET A 234 39.80 -9.70 -18.89
C MET A 234 39.12 -8.91 -20.00
N ASP A 235 38.77 -9.59 -21.09
CA ASP A 235 38.12 -9.02 -22.26
C ASP A 235 36.77 -8.37 -21.91
N ALA A 236 36.00 -8.99 -21.01
CA ALA A 236 34.75 -8.42 -20.52
C ALA A 236 34.94 -7.06 -19.83
N VAL A 237 36.02 -6.89 -19.06
CA VAL A 237 36.33 -5.59 -18.42
C VAL A 237 36.87 -4.59 -19.43
N GLU A 238 37.83 -4.99 -20.28
CA GLU A 238 38.48 -4.08 -21.23
C GLU A 238 37.54 -3.57 -22.32
N HIS A 239 36.60 -4.39 -22.76
CA HIS A 239 35.65 -4.06 -23.82
C HIS A 239 34.24 -3.73 -23.32
N GLY A 240 34.02 -3.66 -22.00
CA GLY A 240 32.73 -3.31 -21.41
C GLY A 240 31.62 -4.33 -21.72
N GLY A 241 31.96 -5.61 -21.76
CA GLY A 241 31.04 -6.73 -21.98
C GLY A 241 30.73 -7.54 -20.72
N VAL A 242 30.19 -8.73 -20.93
CA VAL A 242 29.90 -9.70 -19.85
C VAL A 242 30.75 -10.95 -20.01
N PHE A 243 31.09 -11.61 -18.91
CA PHE A 243 31.78 -12.90 -18.96
C PHE A 243 30.77 -14.04 -18.82
N VAL A 244 30.96 -15.10 -19.60
CA VAL A 244 30.19 -16.35 -19.51
C VAL A 244 31.11 -17.52 -19.21
N ASN A 245 30.63 -18.46 -18.39
CA ASN A 245 31.44 -19.60 -17.95
C ASN A 245 31.56 -20.74 -18.97
N ALA A 246 30.68 -20.77 -19.97
CA ALA A 246 30.71 -21.67 -21.11
C ALA A 246 30.17 -20.93 -22.35
N GLU A 247 30.42 -21.47 -23.54
CA GLU A 247 29.85 -20.96 -24.79
C GLU A 247 28.31 -21.05 -24.73
N PRO A 248 27.57 -19.95 -24.97
CA PRO A 248 26.12 -19.99 -25.06
C PRO A 248 25.66 -20.97 -26.15
N PRO A 249 24.58 -21.75 -25.93
CA PRO A 249 23.61 -21.64 -24.83
C PRO A 249 23.94 -22.44 -23.56
N ASP A 250 25.10 -23.10 -23.48
CA ASP A 250 25.43 -24.00 -22.36
C ASP A 250 25.95 -23.26 -21.11
N ASN A 251 25.88 -21.93 -21.09
CA ASN A 251 26.32 -21.10 -19.97
C ASN A 251 25.39 -21.22 -18.77
N THR A 252 25.92 -21.64 -17.63
CA THR A 252 25.16 -21.71 -16.37
C THR A 252 25.30 -20.45 -15.53
N GLU A 253 26.22 -19.56 -15.88
CA GLU A 253 26.55 -18.36 -15.12
C GLU A 253 26.98 -17.21 -16.01
N VAL A 254 26.45 -16.03 -15.73
CA VAL A 254 26.87 -14.76 -16.34
C VAL A 254 27.49 -13.87 -15.28
N VAL A 255 28.62 -13.26 -15.62
CA VAL A 255 29.37 -12.40 -14.71
C VAL A 255 29.45 -10.99 -15.28
N VAL A 256 28.93 -10.04 -14.53
CA VAL A 256 28.78 -8.63 -14.95
C VAL A 256 29.75 -7.73 -14.17
N PRO A 257 30.49 -6.83 -14.83
CA PRO A 257 31.35 -5.86 -14.15
C PRO A 257 30.56 -4.87 -13.27
N ARG A 258 31.16 -4.46 -12.14
CA ARG A 258 30.59 -3.47 -11.20
C ARG A 258 30.14 -2.17 -11.87
N GLU A 259 30.86 -1.72 -12.89
CA GLU A 259 30.61 -0.45 -13.58
C GLU A 259 29.23 -0.43 -14.25
N ALA A 260 28.84 -1.52 -14.91
CA ALA A 260 27.52 -1.68 -15.50
C ALA A 260 26.42 -1.66 -14.43
N ILE A 261 26.65 -2.36 -13.30
CA ILE A 261 25.72 -2.36 -12.17
C ILE A 261 25.55 -0.95 -11.61
N ALA A 262 26.64 -0.21 -11.40
CA ALA A 262 26.59 1.15 -10.89
C ALA A 262 25.82 2.10 -11.82
N SER A 263 25.96 1.93 -13.14
CA SER A 263 25.18 2.71 -14.11
C SER A 263 23.67 2.45 -13.98
N ILE A 264 23.28 1.18 -13.82
CA ILE A 264 21.87 0.77 -13.70
C ILE A 264 21.29 1.24 -12.37
N THR A 265 22.00 1.03 -11.27
CA THR A 265 21.52 1.42 -9.94
C THR A 265 21.38 2.95 -9.81
N ASN A 266 22.30 3.72 -10.40
CA ASN A 266 22.18 5.18 -10.48
C ASN A 266 20.98 5.63 -11.34
N THR A 267 20.71 4.97 -12.46
CA THR A 267 19.61 5.34 -13.38
C THR A 267 18.24 5.14 -12.72
N HIS A 268 18.11 4.11 -11.89
CA HIS A 268 16.87 3.78 -11.19
C HIS A 268 16.85 4.26 -9.73
N GLU A 269 17.82 5.08 -9.33
CA GLU A 269 17.94 5.69 -8.00
C GLU A 269 17.89 4.67 -6.83
N ILE A 270 18.41 3.46 -7.05
CA ILE A 270 18.49 2.41 -6.02
C ILE A 270 19.93 2.18 -5.58
N THR A 271 20.10 1.55 -4.41
CA THR A 271 21.42 1.10 -3.95
C THR A 271 21.76 -0.27 -4.53
N ASP A 272 23.06 -0.57 -4.64
CA ASP A 272 23.51 -1.90 -5.05
C ASP A 272 23.01 -2.99 -4.10
N ARG A 273 22.96 -2.71 -2.80
CA ARG A 273 22.41 -3.65 -1.81
C ARG A 273 20.94 -3.94 -2.06
N ALA A 274 20.15 -2.95 -2.51
CA ALA A 274 18.75 -3.13 -2.85
C ALA A 274 18.58 -4.00 -4.12
N LEU A 275 19.37 -3.77 -5.16
CA LEU A 275 19.37 -4.63 -6.35
C LEU A 275 19.82 -6.06 -6.04
N GLN A 276 20.85 -6.21 -5.21
CA GLN A 276 21.33 -7.51 -4.74
C GLN A 276 20.24 -8.27 -3.97
N ALA A 277 19.54 -7.60 -3.05
CA ALA A 277 18.43 -8.20 -2.32
C ALA A 277 17.31 -8.66 -3.26
N GLU A 278 17.01 -7.90 -4.30
CA GLU A 278 16.00 -8.26 -5.31
C GLU A 278 16.39 -9.49 -6.15
N ILE A 279 17.65 -9.56 -6.58
CA ILE A 279 18.21 -10.71 -7.30
C ILE A 279 18.17 -11.96 -6.43
N SER A 280 18.59 -11.85 -5.17
CA SER A 280 18.57 -12.96 -4.20
C SER A 280 17.15 -13.41 -3.88
N ALA A 281 16.20 -12.49 -3.64
CA ALA A 281 14.79 -12.79 -3.36
C ALA A 281 14.08 -13.48 -4.55
N ARG A 282 14.62 -13.32 -5.76
CA ARG A 282 14.15 -14.01 -6.97
C ARG A 282 14.94 -15.29 -7.29
N GLY A 283 15.98 -15.61 -6.51
CA GLY A 283 16.82 -16.79 -6.73
C GLY A 283 17.65 -16.73 -8.01
N LEU A 284 18.02 -15.52 -8.46
CA LEU A 284 18.70 -15.31 -9.74
C LEU A 284 20.23 -15.22 -9.62
N THR A 285 20.79 -15.66 -8.49
CA THR A 285 22.22 -15.66 -8.22
C THR A 285 22.93 -16.79 -8.98
N GLY A 286 24.15 -16.55 -9.44
CA GLY A 286 24.96 -17.56 -10.12
C GLY A 286 25.41 -18.69 -9.18
N PRO A 287 25.67 -19.90 -9.70
CA PRO A 287 26.10 -21.06 -8.92
C PRO A 287 27.42 -20.86 -8.16
N SER A 288 28.30 -19.96 -8.63
CA SER A 288 29.58 -19.66 -7.97
C SER A 288 29.40 -18.82 -6.70
N THR A 289 28.20 -18.30 -6.46
CA THR A 289 27.88 -17.52 -5.26
C THR A 289 26.78 -18.17 -4.43
N ALA A 290 27.10 -18.55 -3.20
CA ALA A 290 26.12 -19.16 -2.30
C ALA A 290 25.30 -18.09 -1.55
N GLY A 291 23.98 -18.17 -1.71
CA GLY A 291 22.99 -17.95 -0.65
C GLY A 291 22.75 -16.53 -0.13
N ASP A 292 23.33 -15.48 -0.74
CA ASP A 292 22.93 -14.06 -0.58
C ASP A 292 23.95 -13.10 -1.20
N LYS A 293 25.17 -13.57 -1.47
CA LYS A 293 26.23 -12.77 -2.09
C LYS A 293 26.05 -12.79 -3.60
N VAL A 294 25.92 -11.65 -4.25
CA VAL A 294 25.92 -11.57 -5.72
C VAL A 294 27.27 -11.01 -6.22
N ALA A 295 27.94 -10.21 -5.40
CA ALA A 295 29.20 -9.57 -5.72
C ALA A 295 30.42 -10.35 -5.16
N VAL A 296 31.43 -10.57 -6.01
CA VAL A 296 32.76 -11.08 -5.63
C VAL A 296 33.84 -10.18 -6.22
N SER A 297 34.78 -9.74 -5.39
CA SER A 297 35.93 -8.95 -5.82
C SER A 297 37.15 -9.83 -6.12
N THR A 298 37.85 -9.54 -7.21
CA THR A 298 39.06 -10.24 -7.64
C THR A 298 40.02 -9.29 -8.36
N THR A 299 41.31 -9.64 -8.42
CA THR A 299 42.32 -8.82 -9.10
C THR A 299 42.38 -9.18 -10.58
N VAL A 300 42.21 -8.21 -11.47
CA VAL A 300 42.34 -8.34 -12.92
C VAL A 300 43.30 -7.26 -13.41
N HIS A 301 44.36 -7.62 -14.15
CA HIS A 301 45.48 -6.72 -14.53
C HIS A 301 46.15 -5.97 -13.36
N GLY A 302 46.19 -6.58 -12.17
CA GLY A 302 46.73 -5.92 -10.97
C GLY A 302 45.79 -4.88 -10.34
N ASN A 303 44.62 -4.65 -10.94
CA ASN A 303 43.58 -3.75 -10.41
C ASN A 303 42.49 -4.55 -9.69
N TRP A 304 41.96 -3.98 -8.61
CA TRP A 304 40.87 -4.59 -7.86
C TRP A 304 39.54 -4.35 -8.57
N GLN A 305 38.92 -5.43 -9.09
CA GLN A 305 37.64 -5.37 -9.78
C GLN A 305 36.57 -6.16 -9.03
N THR A 306 35.33 -5.70 -9.09
CA THR A 306 34.18 -6.40 -8.47
C THR A 306 33.24 -6.87 -9.55
N PHE A 307 32.79 -8.11 -9.42
CA PHE A 307 31.95 -8.78 -10.40
C PHE A 307 30.68 -9.30 -9.76
N TRP A 308 29.59 -9.28 -10.51
CA TRP A 308 28.27 -9.79 -10.09
C TRP A 308 27.98 -11.09 -10.81
N TYR A 309 27.72 -12.15 -10.04
CA TYR A 309 27.53 -13.51 -10.54
C TYR A 309 26.03 -13.82 -10.59
N LEU A 310 25.53 -14.02 -11.79
CA LEU A 310 24.11 -14.14 -12.11
C LEU A 310 23.81 -15.50 -12.75
N SER A 311 22.60 -16.01 -12.55
CA SER A 311 22.18 -17.28 -13.14
C SER A 311 22.12 -17.19 -14.68
N GLY A 312 22.80 -18.10 -15.37
CA GLY A 312 22.76 -18.20 -16.83
C GLY A 312 21.36 -18.48 -17.39
N ASP A 313 20.56 -19.27 -16.66
CA ASP A 313 19.17 -19.59 -17.05
C ASP A 313 18.24 -18.37 -17.04
N ALA A 314 18.56 -17.36 -16.23
CA ALA A 314 17.69 -16.18 -16.03
C ALA A 314 18.18 -14.92 -16.75
N PHE A 315 19.47 -14.90 -17.10
CA PHE A 315 20.16 -13.81 -17.77
C PHE A 315 20.72 -14.32 -19.09
N GLU A 316 19.85 -14.40 -20.09
CA GLU A 316 20.20 -14.89 -21.42
C GLU A 316 21.16 -13.92 -22.11
N VAL A 317 22.16 -14.51 -22.76
CA VAL A 317 23.15 -13.82 -23.57
C VAL A 317 22.83 -14.09 -25.03
N ASN A 318 23.03 -13.09 -25.89
CA ASN A 318 22.88 -13.29 -27.32
C ASN A 318 24.03 -14.17 -27.86
N GLU A 319 23.69 -15.36 -28.38
CA GLU A 319 24.64 -16.31 -28.98
C GLU A 319 25.46 -15.64 -30.11
N ASP A 320 24.82 -14.78 -30.91
CA ASP A 320 25.47 -14.10 -32.04
C ASP A 320 26.51 -13.04 -31.59
N SER A 321 26.46 -12.60 -30.33
CA SER A 321 27.40 -11.62 -29.77
C SER A 321 28.50 -12.27 -28.93
N TYR A 322 28.56 -13.60 -28.84
CA TYR A 322 29.60 -14.31 -28.12
C TYR A 322 30.97 -14.26 -28.84
N LYS A 323 32.03 -14.02 -28.07
CA LYS A 323 33.42 -14.08 -28.52
C LYS A 323 34.26 -14.83 -27.50
N GLN A 324 34.96 -15.88 -27.92
CA GLN A 324 35.87 -16.62 -27.02
C GLN A 324 37.00 -15.73 -26.50
N GLU A 325 37.56 -14.89 -27.38
CA GLU A 325 38.57 -13.87 -27.09
C GLU A 325 38.22 -12.60 -27.87
N ALA A 326 38.60 -11.43 -27.36
CA ALA A 326 38.47 -10.18 -28.09
C ALA A 326 39.33 -10.19 -29.37
N GLU A 327 38.82 -9.57 -30.44
CA GLU A 327 39.60 -9.37 -31.67
C GLU A 327 40.81 -8.47 -31.36
N ASP A 328 42.03 -9.00 -31.44
CA ASP A 328 43.24 -8.20 -31.36
C ASP A 328 43.24 -7.18 -32.52
N PRO A 329 43.43 -5.88 -32.26
CA PRO A 329 43.62 -4.88 -33.32
C PRO A 329 44.67 -5.27 -34.37
N LEU A 330 45.65 -6.12 -34.00
CA LEU A 330 46.68 -6.64 -34.89
C LEU A 330 46.17 -7.73 -35.85
N ASP A 331 45.17 -8.52 -35.46
CA ASP A 331 44.58 -9.56 -36.33
C ASP A 331 43.68 -8.99 -37.43
N ARG A 332 43.24 -7.74 -37.29
CA ARG A 332 42.53 -7.00 -38.36
C ARG A 332 43.47 -6.45 -39.44
N MET A 333 44.76 -6.40 -39.19
CA MET A 333 45.73 -6.17 -40.25
C MET A 333 45.92 -7.50 -40.97
N GLY A 334 45.11 -7.73 -42.00
CA GLY A 334 45.42 -8.76 -43.00
C GLY A 334 46.88 -8.63 -43.47
N PRO A 335 47.47 -9.70 -44.04
CA PRO A 335 48.87 -9.71 -44.44
C PRO A 335 49.19 -8.42 -45.20
N ALA A 336 50.27 -7.75 -44.78
CA ALA A 336 50.69 -6.50 -45.39
C ALA A 336 50.74 -6.71 -46.92
N PRO A 337 50.20 -5.79 -47.73
CA PRO A 337 50.21 -5.94 -49.17
C PRO A 337 51.69 -5.91 -49.63
N GLY A 338 52.24 -7.10 -49.89
CA GLY A 338 53.66 -7.27 -50.21
C GLY A 338 54.26 -8.65 -49.97
N ASP A 339 53.67 -9.52 -49.12
CA ASP A 339 54.18 -10.89 -48.88
C ASP A 339 53.59 -11.91 -49.87
N GLU A 340 53.66 -11.60 -51.15
CA GLU A 340 53.64 -12.60 -52.22
C GLU A 340 55.06 -12.67 -52.81
N ASP A 341 55.94 -13.43 -52.16
CA ASP A 341 57.13 -13.96 -52.82
C ASP A 341 57.14 -15.48 -52.63
N ASP A 342 56.56 -16.15 -53.63
CA ASP A 342 57.11 -17.39 -54.17
C ASP A 342 58.64 -17.24 -54.27
N ASP A 343 59.41 -18.12 -53.63
CA ASP A 343 60.50 -18.80 -54.30
C ASP A 343 61.03 -19.98 -53.47
N ASP A 344 60.82 -21.15 -54.08
CA ASP A 344 61.49 -22.43 -53.91
C ASP A 344 63.00 -22.28 -54.23
N ASP A 345 63.87 -22.56 -53.26
CA ASP A 345 65.05 -23.43 -53.42
C ASP A 345 66.00 -23.30 -52.21
N GLY A 346 66.39 -24.46 -51.68
CA GLY A 346 67.19 -24.55 -50.46
C GLY A 346 68.69 -24.29 -50.65
N ASP A 347 69.37 -24.00 -49.54
CA ASP A 347 70.58 -24.75 -49.14
C ASP A 347 70.91 -24.44 -47.68
N LYS A 348 71.48 -25.45 -47.03
CA LYS A 348 72.09 -25.41 -45.71
C LYS A 348 73.24 -24.41 -45.68
N VAL A 349 73.33 -23.61 -44.61
CA VAL A 349 74.63 -23.44 -43.95
C VAL A 349 74.49 -23.19 -42.46
N VAL A 350 75.11 -24.10 -41.72
CA VAL A 350 75.48 -24.04 -40.31
C VAL A 350 76.50 -22.90 -40.12
N ASN A 351 76.37 -22.08 -39.07
CA ASN A 351 77.57 -21.67 -38.36
C ASN A 351 77.32 -21.25 -36.90
N GLU A 352 77.79 -22.15 -36.06
CA GLU A 352 78.14 -22.04 -34.65
C GLU A 352 79.42 -21.19 -34.52
N SER A 353 79.46 -20.18 -33.65
CA SER A 353 80.73 -19.72 -33.05
C SER A 353 80.52 -18.98 -31.73
N ASP A 354 81.04 -19.58 -30.66
CA ASP A 354 81.40 -18.98 -29.38
C ASP A 354 82.46 -17.86 -29.51
N ASN A 355 82.37 -16.84 -28.64
CA ASN A 355 83.49 -16.21 -27.90
C ASN A 355 82.92 -15.08 -27.00
N ILE A 356 82.82 -15.22 -25.68
CA ILE A 356 83.84 -15.08 -24.61
C ILE A 356 84.48 -13.68 -24.50
N GLY A 357 84.30 -13.10 -23.30
CA GLY A 357 85.14 -12.07 -22.67
C GLY A 357 84.50 -10.67 -22.65
N ASP A 358 84.58 -9.86 -21.60
CA ASP A 358 85.33 -9.91 -20.34
C ASP A 358 84.98 -8.62 -19.55
N ASP A 359 84.93 -8.75 -18.23
CA ASP A 359 85.07 -7.76 -17.14
C ASP A 359 84.78 -6.26 -17.35
N SER A 360 83.93 -5.70 -16.47
CA SER A 360 84.44 -4.79 -15.43
C SER A 360 83.43 -4.50 -14.32
N ASN A 361 83.81 -4.99 -13.15
CA ASN A 361 83.44 -4.70 -11.78
C ASN A 361 83.41 -3.20 -11.40
N THR A 362 82.43 -2.77 -10.58
CA THR A 362 82.66 -1.86 -9.42
C THR A 362 81.55 -1.98 -8.38
N ASP A 363 81.88 -2.66 -7.29
CA ASP A 363 81.29 -2.57 -5.94
C ASP A 363 81.52 -1.19 -5.29
N THR A 364 80.51 -0.67 -4.58
CA THR A 364 80.56 -0.15 -3.18
C THR A 364 79.14 0.32 -2.82
N ASP A 365 78.38 -0.32 -1.92
CA ASP A 365 78.51 -0.50 -0.46
C ASP A 365 78.07 0.73 0.37
N ASP A 366 77.52 0.42 1.56
CA ASP A 366 77.07 1.28 2.67
C ASP A 366 75.63 1.82 2.59
N GLY A 367 74.66 1.46 3.45
CA GLY A 367 74.74 0.98 4.83
C GLY A 367 74.38 2.10 5.80
N SER A 368 73.11 2.29 6.15
CA SER A 368 72.76 2.95 7.43
C SER A 368 71.38 2.56 7.93
N ASP A 369 71.38 2.32 9.22
CA ASP A 369 70.38 1.69 10.06
C ASP A 369 69.57 2.75 10.83
N GLN A 370 68.45 2.29 11.40
CA GLN A 370 67.72 2.82 12.55
C GLN A 370 66.83 4.09 12.47
N SER A 371 65.64 3.83 13.05
CA SER A 371 64.75 4.67 13.88
C SER A 371 63.45 5.08 13.17
N GLY A 372 62.25 4.89 13.73
CA GLY A 372 61.83 4.37 15.01
C GLY A 372 60.31 4.57 15.14
N ALA A 373 59.74 3.92 16.14
CA ALA A 373 58.41 4.18 16.72
C ALA A 373 57.15 3.73 15.93
N SER A 374 56.55 2.65 16.44
CA SER A 374 55.09 2.48 16.51
C SER A 374 54.42 3.70 17.18
N PRO A 375 53.12 3.90 16.96
CA PRO A 375 52.26 3.59 18.11
C PRO A 375 50.97 2.84 17.75
N ASP A 376 50.71 1.88 18.63
CA ASP A 376 49.44 1.36 19.09
C ASP A 376 48.58 2.48 19.69
N SER A 377 47.27 2.48 19.46
CA SER A 377 46.26 3.19 20.25
C SER A 377 44.88 2.61 19.96
N ASN A 378 44.60 1.49 20.63
CA ASN A 378 43.28 1.19 21.15
C ASN A 378 42.96 2.09 22.36
N ASP A 379 41.69 2.08 22.77
CA ASP A 379 41.13 2.54 24.06
C ASP A 379 40.49 3.93 24.12
N GLY A 380 39.15 3.86 24.21
CA GLY A 380 38.39 4.49 25.29
C GLY A 380 37.66 5.78 24.94
N ASP A 381 36.58 6.16 25.59
CA ASP A 381 35.80 5.60 26.70
C ASP A 381 34.77 6.70 27.07
N GLY A 382 33.61 6.30 27.59
CA GLY A 382 32.71 7.10 28.42
C GLY A 382 31.94 8.23 27.73
N GLY A 383 30.66 8.45 27.99
CA GLY A 383 29.75 8.07 29.06
C GLY A 383 28.54 9.00 28.87
N ASP A 384 27.32 8.48 28.93
CA ASP A 384 26.49 8.43 30.14
C ASP A 384 26.06 9.80 30.67
N ASN A 385 24.80 9.81 31.17
CA ASN A 385 24.10 10.80 32.00
C ASN A 385 23.28 11.88 31.24
N ASP A 386 22.01 12.18 31.54
CA ASP A 386 20.99 11.77 32.52
C ASP A 386 19.67 12.30 31.90
N ASP A 387 18.56 11.57 31.79
CA ASP A 387 17.59 11.16 32.82
C ASP A 387 17.12 12.25 33.81
N ASP A 388 15.79 12.33 33.93
CA ASP A 388 14.97 13.00 34.94
C ASP A 388 15.09 14.52 35.19
N GLY A 389 13.94 15.20 35.18
CA GLY A 389 13.81 16.41 35.99
C GLY A 389 12.73 17.42 35.62
N ASP A 390 11.47 17.03 35.85
CA ASP A 390 10.30 17.89 36.00
C ASP A 390 10.55 19.15 36.88
N LYS A 391 9.97 20.30 36.49
CA LYS A 391 9.32 21.31 37.36
C LYS A 391 8.90 22.59 36.60
N VAL A 392 7.58 22.84 36.61
CA VAL A 392 6.83 24.10 36.90
C VAL A 392 7.59 25.44 36.74
N VAL A 393 7.02 26.51 36.16
CA VAL A 393 5.84 27.28 36.63
C VAL A 393 5.33 28.17 35.49
N SER A 394 4.01 28.30 35.31
CA SER A 394 3.40 29.56 34.84
C SER A 394 1.96 29.62 35.35
N GLU A 395 1.81 30.28 36.49
CA GLU A 395 0.56 30.83 37.01
C GLU A 395 0.06 31.94 36.07
N SER A 396 -1.25 31.97 35.81
CA SER A 396 -2.03 33.21 35.78
C SER A 396 -3.50 32.87 36.02
N ASP A 397 -4.00 33.47 37.08
CA ASP A 397 -5.37 33.47 37.61
C ASP A 397 -6.46 33.89 36.61
N ASP A 398 -7.64 33.28 36.71
CA ASP A 398 -8.89 34.05 36.88
C ASP A 398 -10.07 33.17 37.42
N VAL A 399 -10.18 33.14 38.75
CA VAL A 399 -11.35 33.53 39.57
C VAL A 399 -12.80 33.19 39.13
N ARG A 400 -13.43 32.30 39.93
CA ARG A 400 -14.86 32.17 40.38
C ARG A 400 -15.90 31.67 39.36
N ASP A 401 -16.87 30.82 39.71
CA ASP A 401 -17.73 30.83 40.90
C ASP A 401 -18.36 29.44 41.21
N ASP A 402 -18.71 29.28 42.49
CA ASP A 402 -19.26 28.11 43.19
C ASP A 402 -20.66 27.66 42.72
N SER A 403 -20.94 26.36 42.77
CA SER A 403 -21.94 25.80 43.70
C SER A 403 -22.17 24.28 43.54
N ASN A 404 -21.60 23.52 44.49
CA ASN A 404 -22.30 22.66 45.44
C ASN A 404 -23.50 21.81 44.95
N THR A 405 -23.44 20.47 45.06
CA THR A 405 -24.05 19.74 46.19
C THR A 405 -23.81 18.22 46.14
N ASP A 406 -23.66 17.69 47.35
CA ASP A 406 -23.41 16.34 47.81
C ASP A 406 -24.42 15.24 47.39
N THR A 407 -23.91 14.01 47.23
CA THR A 407 -24.41 12.75 47.86
C THR A 407 -23.44 11.63 47.43
N ASP A 408 -22.53 11.14 48.25
CA ASP A 408 -22.68 10.30 49.46
C ASP A 408 -23.66 9.13 49.29
N ASP A 409 -23.13 7.96 48.89
CA ASP A 409 -23.55 6.67 49.43
C ASP A 409 -22.43 5.62 49.18
N GLY A 410 -21.78 5.20 50.26
CA GLY A 410 -20.78 4.17 50.26
C GLY A 410 -21.37 2.78 50.49
N SER A 411 -20.74 1.76 49.92
CA SER A 411 -20.66 0.45 50.57
C SER A 411 -19.50 -0.37 50.03
N GLU A 412 -18.48 -0.50 50.86
CA GLU A 412 -17.50 -1.59 50.82
C GLU A 412 -18.18 -2.88 51.31
N GLU A 413 -18.14 -3.97 50.54
CA GLU A 413 -18.03 -5.31 51.11
C GLU A 413 -17.15 -6.23 50.24
N ASP A 414 -16.03 -6.54 50.86
CA ASP A 414 -15.00 -7.54 50.58
C ASP A 414 -15.54 -8.99 50.52
N ARG A 415 -15.35 -9.71 49.40
CA ARG A 415 -15.20 -11.19 49.38
C ARG A 415 -14.28 -11.71 48.26
N SER A 416 -13.22 -12.35 48.71
CA SER A 416 -12.18 -13.14 48.02
C SER A 416 -12.65 -14.25 47.04
N PRO A 417 -11.74 -14.79 46.18
CA PRO A 417 -12.08 -15.53 44.97
C PRO A 417 -12.26 -17.04 45.17
N GLY A 418 -13.29 -17.60 44.54
CA GLY A 418 -13.60 -19.03 44.57
C GLY A 418 -13.02 -19.82 43.40
N LYS A 419 -12.17 -20.80 43.72
CA LYS A 419 -11.78 -21.94 42.87
C LYS A 419 -13.00 -22.80 42.49
N ILE A 420 -13.13 -23.13 41.20
CA ILE A 420 -13.83 -24.31 40.66
C ILE A 420 -12.99 -24.72 39.43
N GLY A 421 -12.53 -25.94 39.19
CA GLY A 421 -13.00 -27.24 39.62
C GLY A 421 -13.20 -28.12 38.38
N SER A 422 -12.13 -28.81 37.98
CA SER A 422 -12.04 -30.10 37.27
C SER A 422 -13.35 -30.76 36.78
N TYR A 423 -13.41 -31.08 35.48
CA TYR A 423 -14.14 -32.24 34.95
C TYR A 423 -13.25 -33.01 33.94
N GLY A 424 -12.82 -34.21 34.33
CA GLY A 424 -12.75 -35.36 33.42
C GLY A 424 -14.01 -36.21 33.64
N GLY A 425 -14.41 -37.15 32.79
CA GLY A 425 -13.85 -37.67 31.54
C GLY A 425 -14.83 -38.71 30.97
N GLU A 426 -14.37 -39.35 29.90
CA GLU A 426 -14.80 -40.66 29.36
C GLU A 426 -16.20 -40.77 28.72
N ASP A 427 -16.22 -40.91 27.39
CA ASP A 427 -16.89 -42.07 26.79
C ASP A 427 -16.13 -42.52 25.53
N GLY A 428 -15.89 -43.82 25.45
CA GLY A 428 -15.11 -44.47 24.40
C GLY A 428 -15.97 -44.91 23.20
N GLY A 429 -15.29 -45.36 22.15
CA GLY A 429 -15.94 -46.04 21.03
C GLY A 429 -14.96 -46.39 19.91
N ASP A 430 -14.53 -47.65 19.89
CA ASP A 430 -13.84 -48.32 18.79
C ASP A 430 -14.57 -48.17 17.44
N ALA A 431 -13.82 -47.90 16.37
CA ALA A 431 -13.81 -48.60 15.08
C ALA A 431 -12.64 -48.12 14.21
#